data_AF-A0A7X8K1W3-F1
#
_entry.id   AF-A0A7X8K1W3-F1
#
_cell.length_a   1.000
_cell.length_b   1.000
_cell.length_c   1.000
_cell.angle_alpha   90.00
_cell.angle_beta   90.00
_cell.angle_gamma   90.00
#
_symmetry.space_group_name_H-M   'P 1'
#
loop_
_entity.id
_entity.type
_entity.pdbx_description
1 polymer ?
#
loop_
_entity_poly.entity_id
_entity_poly.type
_entity_poly.pdbx_seq_one_letter_code
_entity_poly.pdbx_strand_id
1 'polypeptide(L)'
;MMLEKLSQLAQQCSYIDPQLYDKYQVKRGLRDVSGKGVLAGLTEIAEVHSYYIDENELVHIPGELYYRGINIADLVRGFLDEGRQGFEETTYLLLFGDLPKENELKEFEELLASYRTLPRSFVRDIIMKAPSRDMMNTLARSVLALYSYDDQPDDISIKNVLRQCLHLIACFPLLAVYGYQAHIHYHDDSSLIIHSPKEEYSTAENILHMLRPDNQFTELEATLLDLALVLQADHGGG
;
A
#
# COMPACT_ATOMS: atom_id res chain seq x y z
N MET A 1 -28.28 -2.10 -29.78
CA MET A 1 -28.64 -3.16 -30.74
C MET A 1 -27.53 -4.16 -31.05
N MET A 2 -26.44 -3.84 -31.77
CA MET A 2 -25.40 -4.86 -32.09
C MET A 2 -24.60 -5.31 -30.86
N LEU A 3 -24.16 -4.36 -30.01
CA LEU A 3 -23.45 -4.70 -28.77
C LEU A 3 -24.30 -5.57 -27.83
N GLU A 4 -25.59 -5.26 -27.67
CA GLU A 4 -26.50 -6.08 -26.85
C GLU A 4 -26.61 -7.51 -27.39
N LYS A 5 -26.72 -7.66 -28.72
CA LYS A 5 -26.74 -8.98 -29.37
C LYS A 5 -25.44 -9.75 -29.12
N LEU A 6 -24.29 -9.09 -29.22
CA LEU A 6 -23.00 -9.72 -28.94
C LEU A 6 -22.83 -10.06 -27.46
N SER A 7 -23.32 -9.22 -26.54
CA SER A 7 -23.32 -9.49 -25.10
C SER A 7 -24.18 -10.72 -24.76
N GLN A 8 -25.36 -10.84 -25.37
CA GLN A 8 -26.21 -12.03 -25.21
C GLN A 8 -25.51 -13.30 -25.71
N LEU A 9 -24.86 -13.23 -26.88
CA LEU A 9 -24.07 -14.35 -27.40
C LEU A 9 -22.93 -14.73 -26.44
N ALA A 10 -22.20 -13.76 -25.89
CA ALA A 10 -21.10 -13.99 -24.95
C ALA A 10 -21.58 -14.63 -23.63
N GLN A 11 -22.73 -14.21 -23.11
CA GLN A 11 -23.32 -14.79 -21.90
C GLN A 11 -23.74 -16.25 -22.11
N GLN A 12 -24.23 -16.58 -23.30
CA GLN A 12 -24.76 -17.91 -23.59
C GLN A 12 -23.68 -18.91 -24.00
N CYS A 13 -22.66 -18.50 -24.75
CA CYS A 13 -21.72 -19.44 -25.37
C CYS A 13 -20.71 -20.09 -24.40
N SER A 14 -20.54 -19.53 -23.19
CA SER A 14 -19.58 -19.99 -22.19
C SER A 14 -20.21 -20.19 -20.80
N TYR A 15 -21.54 -20.40 -20.73
CA TYR A 15 -22.21 -20.65 -19.47
C TYR A 15 -21.78 -22.00 -18.87
N ILE A 16 -21.16 -21.95 -17.69
CA ILE A 16 -20.84 -23.12 -16.87
C ILE A 16 -21.87 -23.18 -15.76
N ASP A 17 -22.61 -24.29 -15.68
CA ASP A 17 -23.60 -24.53 -14.63
C ASP A 17 -22.94 -24.38 -13.23
N PRO A 18 -23.38 -23.42 -12.40
CA PRO A 18 -22.87 -23.22 -11.04
C PRO A 18 -22.89 -24.48 -10.16
N GLN A 19 -23.80 -25.43 -10.39
CA GLN A 19 -23.86 -26.68 -9.62
C GLN A 19 -22.64 -27.58 -9.84
N LEU A 20 -21.92 -27.42 -10.96
CA LEU A 20 -20.71 -28.19 -11.23
C LEU A 20 -19.57 -27.84 -10.26
N TYR A 21 -19.56 -26.62 -9.70
CA TYR A 21 -18.56 -26.22 -8.72
C TYR A 21 -18.72 -27.01 -7.42
N ASP A 22 -19.95 -27.25 -6.97
CA ASP A 22 -20.23 -28.09 -5.80
C ASP A 22 -19.92 -29.57 -6.09
N LYS A 23 -20.38 -30.07 -7.25
CA LYS A 23 -20.16 -31.45 -7.67
C LYS A 23 -18.68 -31.83 -7.72
N TYR A 24 -17.84 -30.94 -8.25
CA TYR A 24 -16.40 -31.17 -8.40
C TYR A 24 -15.57 -30.50 -7.29
N GLN A 25 -16.20 -29.97 -6.25
CA GLN A 25 -15.56 -29.30 -5.11
C GLN A 25 -14.58 -28.18 -5.51
N VAL A 26 -14.92 -27.42 -6.54
CA VAL A 26 -14.11 -26.31 -7.05
C VAL A 26 -14.19 -25.13 -6.08
N LYS A 27 -13.05 -24.78 -5.49
CA LYS A 27 -12.91 -23.67 -4.54
C LYS A 27 -12.93 -22.32 -5.25
N ARG A 28 -14.13 -21.80 -5.53
CA ARG A 28 -14.30 -20.49 -6.21
C ARG A 28 -13.69 -19.38 -5.37
N GLY A 29 -12.83 -18.57 -5.99
CA GLY A 29 -12.17 -17.45 -5.30
C GLY A 29 -11.29 -17.88 -4.13
N LEU A 30 -10.70 -19.09 -4.19
CA LEU A 30 -9.90 -19.66 -3.10
C LEU A 30 -10.66 -19.75 -1.77
N ARG A 31 -11.95 -20.08 -1.82
CA ARG A 31 -12.77 -20.32 -0.63
C ARG A 31 -13.44 -21.69 -0.69
N ASP A 32 -13.65 -22.31 0.47
CA ASP A 32 -14.46 -23.51 0.58
C ASP A 32 -15.96 -23.20 0.61
N VAL A 33 -16.77 -24.27 0.67
CA VAL A 33 -18.24 -24.20 0.69
C VAL A 33 -18.78 -23.53 1.97
N SER A 34 -17.96 -23.47 3.02
CA SER A 34 -18.25 -22.81 4.28
C SER A 34 -17.84 -21.33 4.27
N GLY A 35 -17.24 -20.85 3.16
CA GLY A 35 -16.72 -19.49 3.01
C GLY A 35 -15.30 -19.29 3.58
N LYS A 36 -14.68 -20.34 4.14
CA LYS A 36 -13.33 -20.28 4.70
C LYS A 36 -12.31 -20.16 3.57
N GLY A 37 -11.34 -19.26 3.76
CA GLY A 37 -10.21 -19.10 2.83
C GLY A 37 -9.40 -20.39 2.71
N VAL A 38 -8.89 -20.66 1.52
CA VAL A 38 -7.91 -21.70 1.27
C VAL A 38 -6.53 -21.16 1.64
N LEU A 39 -5.79 -21.89 2.46
CA LEU A 39 -4.39 -21.60 2.76
C LEU A 39 -3.57 -21.61 1.46
N ALA A 40 -3.12 -20.43 1.05
CA ALA A 40 -2.37 -20.23 -0.20
C ALA A 40 -0.85 -20.20 0.00
N GLY A 41 -0.38 -19.94 1.23
CA GLY A 41 1.04 -19.83 1.55
C GLY A 41 1.30 -19.77 3.05
N LEU A 42 2.58 -19.77 3.40
CA LEU A 42 3.09 -19.56 4.76
C LEU A 42 3.82 -18.22 4.79
N THR A 43 3.67 -17.45 5.87
CA THR A 43 4.31 -16.15 6.04
C THR A 43 4.72 -15.95 7.49
N GLU A 44 5.78 -15.17 7.68
CA GLU A 44 6.24 -14.68 8.98
C GLU A 44 6.13 -13.15 9.06
N ILE A 45 5.38 -12.52 8.13
CA ILE A 45 5.30 -11.05 7.98
C ILE A 45 4.24 -10.46 8.90
N ALA A 46 2.97 -10.87 8.71
CA ALA A 46 1.85 -10.38 9.49
C ALA A 46 0.85 -11.50 9.77
N GLU A 47 0.23 -11.43 10.95
CA GLU A 47 -0.72 -12.43 11.42
C GLU A 47 -1.93 -11.78 12.08
N VAL A 48 -3.13 -12.29 11.78
CA VAL A 48 -4.38 -11.84 12.37
C VAL A 48 -4.99 -12.98 13.18
N HIS A 49 -5.11 -12.80 14.49
CA HIS A 49 -5.80 -13.75 15.36
C HIS A 49 -7.22 -13.29 15.61
N SER A 50 -8.19 -14.14 15.26
CA SER A 50 -9.63 -13.90 15.54
C SER A 50 -10.26 -15.04 16.35
N TYR A 51 -9.50 -16.11 16.58
CA TYR A 51 -9.89 -17.26 17.38
C TYR A 51 -8.65 -18.06 17.80
N TYR A 52 -8.80 -18.91 18.80
CA TYR A 52 -7.88 -20.01 19.11
C TYR A 52 -8.65 -21.34 19.16
N ILE A 53 -7.91 -22.46 19.12
CA ILE A 53 -8.49 -23.80 19.26
C ILE A 53 -8.19 -24.31 20.67
N ASP A 54 -9.24 -24.60 21.44
CA ASP A 54 -9.15 -25.18 22.77
C ASP A 54 -9.95 -26.48 22.81
N GLU A 55 -9.33 -27.60 23.18
CA GLU A 55 -9.96 -28.93 23.18
C GLU A 55 -10.74 -29.32 21.90
N ASN A 56 -10.29 -28.86 20.72
CA ASN A 56 -10.95 -28.98 19.40
C ASN A 56 -12.19 -28.10 19.19
N GLU A 57 -12.48 -27.17 20.09
CA GLU A 57 -13.49 -26.14 19.90
C GLU A 57 -12.83 -24.81 19.48
N LEU A 58 -13.50 -24.11 18.56
CA LEU A 58 -13.07 -22.79 18.11
C LEU A 58 -13.60 -21.73 19.07
N VAL A 59 -12.71 -21.03 19.76
CA VAL A 59 -13.07 -19.95 20.69
C VAL A 59 -12.67 -18.61 20.08
N HIS A 60 -13.66 -17.74 19.86
CA HIS A 60 -13.44 -16.41 19.31
C HIS A 60 -12.81 -15.46 20.33
N ILE A 61 -11.91 -14.59 19.85
CA ILE A 61 -11.26 -13.53 20.64
C ILE A 61 -11.45 -12.16 19.99
N PRO A 62 -11.26 -11.06 20.74
CA PRO A 62 -11.01 -9.76 20.12
C PRO A 62 -9.87 -9.87 19.11
N GLY A 63 -10.02 -9.26 17.94
CA GLY A 63 -9.04 -9.37 16.87
C GLY A 63 -7.68 -8.82 17.28
N GLU A 64 -6.62 -9.59 17.11
CA GLU A 64 -5.24 -9.17 17.33
C GLU A 64 -4.50 -9.16 16.00
N LEU A 65 -3.62 -8.17 15.82
CA LEU A 65 -2.77 -8.03 14.65
C LEU A 65 -1.32 -8.01 15.11
N TYR A 66 -0.50 -8.84 14.47
CA TYR A 66 0.92 -8.97 14.74
C TYR A 66 1.73 -8.65 13.49
N TYR A 67 2.78 -7.86 13.62
CA TYR A 67 3.80 -7.65 12.60
C TYR A 67 5.11 -8.28 13.08
N ARG A 68 5.64 -9.26 12.34
CA ARG A 68 6.85 -10.02 12.72
C ARG A 68 6.78 -10.55 14.17
N GLY A 69 5.59 -10.98 14.61
CA GLY A 69 5.35 -11.48 15.97
C GLY A 69 5.21 -10.40 17.05
N ILE A 70 5.31 -9.11 16.72
CA ILE A 70 5.07 -7.99 17.63
C ILE A 70 3.61 -7.57 17.54
N ASN A 71 2.91 -7.53 18.68
CA ASN A 71 1.53 -7.05 18.71
C ASN A 71 1.48 -5.58 18.27
N ILE A 72 0.58 -5.23 17.35
CA ILE A 72 0.49 -3.88 16.79
C ILE A 72 0.29 -2.81 17.88
N ALA A 73 -0.43 -3.13 18.95
CA ALA A 73 -0.65 -2.20 20.05
C ALA A 73 0.63 -1.90 20.83
N ASP A 74 1.54 -2.87 20.94
CA ASP A 74 2.83 -2.70 21.60
C ASP A 74 3.80 -1.93 20.69
N LEU A 75 3.81 -2.22 19.38
CA LEU A 75 4.58 -1.45 18.40
C LEU A 75 4.17 0.03 18.41
N VAL A 76 2.86 0.30 18.33
CA VAL A 76 2.30 1.65 18.37
C VAL A 76 2.64 2.38 19.65
N ARG A 77 2.54 1.70 20.81
CA ARG A 77 2.90 2.30 22.10
C ARG A 77 4.38 2.69 22.13
N GLY A 78 5.26 1.86 21.58
CA GLY A 78 6.70 2.09 21.58
C GLY A 78 7.10 3.44 20.95
N PHE A 79 6.67 3.71 19.72
CA PHE A 79 7.03 4.97 19.07
C PHE A 79 6.19 6.17 19.56
N LEU A 80 4.92 5.98 19.96
CA LEU A 80 4.08 7.08 20.45
C LEU A 80 4.53 7.59 21.83
N ASP A 81 4.91 6.71 22.75
CA ASP A 81 5.38 7.11 24.09
C ASP A 81 6.69 7.92 24.01
N GLU A 82 7.48 7.71 22.96
CA GLU A 82 8.72 8.43 22.66
C GLU A 82 8.51 9.67 21.76
N GLY A 83 7.28 9.92 21.29
CA GLY A 83 6.98 11.04 20.40
C GLY A 83 7.60 10.90 19.00
N ARG A 84 7.87 9.68 18.54
CA ARG A 84 8.44 9.38 17.22
C ARG A 84 7.36 9.04 16.20
N GLN A 85 7.70 9.18 14.92
CA GLN A 85 6.93 8.63 13.81
C GLN A 85 7.28 7.14 13.66
N GLY A 86 6.28 6.30 13.41
CA GLY A 86 6.37 4.85 13.42
C GLY A 86 6.37 4.19 12.04
N PHE A 87 6.03 4.90 10.96
CA PHE A 87 5.88 4.27 9.65
C PHE A 87 7.19 3.73 9.08
N GLU A 88 8.28 4.50 9.14
CA GLU A 88 9.60 4.06 8.66
C GLU A 88 10.15 2.88 9.49
N GLU A 89 9.99 2.92 10.82
CA GLU A 89 10.36 1.82 11.73
C GLU A 89 9.54 0.55 11.43
N THR A 90 8.22 0.70 11.23
CA THR A 90 7.32 -0.41 10.88
C THR A 90 7.68 -1.01 9.52
N THR A 91 8.01 -0.17 8.54
CA THR A 91 8.43 -0.63 7.21
C THR A 91 9.75 -1.40 7.30
N TYR A 92 10.70 -0.92 8.11
CA TYR A 92 11.95 -1.63 8.37
C TYR A 92 11.68 -3.02 8.98
N LEU A 93 10.86 -3.07 10.04
CA LEU A 93 10.45 -4.31 10.69
C LEU A 93 9.85 -5.31 9.68
N LEU A 94 8.90 -4.85 8.86
CA LEU A 94 8.22 -5.71 7.88
C LEU A 94 9.19 -6.26 6.83
N LEU A 95 10.15 -5.44 6.34
CA LEU A 95 11.10 -5.85 5.32
C LEU A 95 12.22 -6.74 5.87
N PHE A 96 12.73 -6.45 7.07
CA PHE A 96 13.97 -7.04 7.59
C PHE A 96 13.79 -7.99 8.78
N GLY A 97 12.60 -8.06 9.36
CA GLY A 97 12.22 -9.05 10.37
C GLY A 97 12.39 -8.59 11.81
N ASP A 98 13.28 -7.63 12.07
CA ASP A 98 13.59 -7.10 13.40
C ASP A 98 13.43 -5.58 13.44
N LEU A 99 13.19 -5.02 14.64
CA LEU A 99 13.20 -3.57 14.84
C LEU A 99 14.61 -3.01 14.63
N PRO A 100 14.73 -1.85 13.94
CA PRO A 100 16.02 -1.22 13.74
C PRO A 100 16.56 -0.63 15.04
N LYS A 101 17.89 -0.59 15.17
CA LYS A 101 18.56 0.30 16.13
C LYS A 101 18.47 1.75 15.64
N GLU A 102 18.70 2.70 16.54
CA GLU A 102 18.62 4.14 16.24
C GLU A 102 19.45 4.56 15.01
N ASN A 103 20.68 4.05 14.87
CA ASN A 103 21.53 4.36 13.72
C ASN A 103 21.04 3.69 12.43
N GLU A 104 20.50 2.47 12.52
CA GLU A 104 19.96 1.73 11.37
C GLU A 104 18.68 2.41 10.87
N LEU A 105 17.82 2.88 11.78
CA LEU A 105 16.62 3.62 11.45
C LEU A 105 16.96 4.93 10.75
N LYS A 106 17.92 5.69 11.28
CA LYS A 106 18.36 6.94 10.68
C LYS A 106 18.91 6.74 9.26
N GLU A 107 19.79 5.77 9.06
CA GLU A 107 20.32 5.43 7.73
C GLU A 107 19.21 5.00 6.77
N PHE A 108 18.20 4.30 7.28
CA PHE A 108 17.03 3.88 6.51
C PHE A 108 16.14 5.06 6.10
N GLU A 109 15.87 5.99 7.02
CA GLU A 109 15.13 7.23 6.75
C GLU A 109 15.83 8.10 5.70
N GLU A 110 17.15 8.28 5.82
CA GLU A 110 17.97 9.00 4.85
C GLU A 110 17.92 8.33 3.46
N LEU A 111 17.96 7.00 3.42
CA LEU A 111 17.81 6.24 2.19
C LEU A 111 16.44 6.46 1.55
N LEU A 112 15.35 6.35 2.32
CA LEU A 112 14.00 6.59 1.82
C LEU A 112 13.83 8.03 1.35
N ALA A 113 14.33 9.01 2.10
CA ALA A 113 14.31 10.42 1.70
C ALA A 113 15.00 10.64 0.35
N SER A 114 16.16 10.01 0.12
CA SER A 114 16.87 10.09 -1.17
C SER A 114 16.08 9.51 -2.34
N TYR A 115 15.17 8.58 -2.08
CA TYR A 115 14.28 8.00 -3.07
C TYR A 115 12.95 8.75 -3.24
N ARG A 116 12.67 9.82 -2.48
CA ARG A 116 11.47 10.66 -2.66
C ARG A 116 11.62 11.60 -3.86
N THR A 117 11.90 11.04 -5.03
CA THR A 117 12.08 11.79 -6.27
C THR A 117 11.45 11.07 -7.44
N LEU A 118 10.80 11.82 -8.34
CA LEU A 118 10.25 11.26 -9.57
C LEU A 118 11.14 11.64 -10.76
N PRO A 119 11.15 10.81 -11.83
CA PRO A 119 11.90 11.15 -13.03
C PRO A 119 11.55 12.55 -13.55
N ARG A 120 12.53 13.21 -14.18
CA ARG A 120 12.35 14.57 -14.68
C ARG A 120 11.14 14.63 -15.62
N SER A 121 10.24 15.59 -15.38
CA SER A 121 8.98 15.75 -16.13
C SER A 121 7.93 14.66 -15.96
N PHE A 122 8.15 13.64 -15.11
CA PHE A 122 7.17 12.56 -14.88
C PHE A 122 5.80 13.09 -14.46
N VAL A 123 5.77 14.07 -13.53
CA VAL A 123 4.53 14.70 -13.08
C VAL A 123 3.76 15.33 -14.24
N ARG A 124 4.43 16.10 -15.09
CA ARG A 124 3.82 16.76 -16.26
C ARG A 124 3.38 15.74 -17.32
N ASP A 125 4.24 14.78 -17.64
CA ASP A 125 4.11 13.93 -18.83
C ASP A 125 3.27 12.67 -18.58
N ILE A 126 3.21 12.19 -17.33
CA ILE A 126 2.46 10.99 -16.96
C ILE A 126 1.23 11.34 -16.12
N ILE A 127 1.41 12.07 -15.02
CA ILE A 127 0.33 12.35 -14.06
C ILE A 127 -0.68 13.35 -14.65
N MET A 128 -0.19 14.47 -15.18
CA MET A 128 -1.04 15.58 -15.65
C MET A 128 -1.49 15.46 -17.09
N LYS A 129 -0.83 14.63 -17.90
CA LYS A 129 -1.06 14.58 -19.36
C LYS A 129 -2.46 14.06 -19.74
N ALA A 130 -2.96 13.09 -18.98
CA ALA A 130 -4.26 12.47 -19.16
C ALA A 130 -4.83 12.10 -17.78
N PRO A 131 -5.35 13.08 -17.02
CA PRO A 131 -5.74 12.90 -15.64
C PRO A 131 -6.97 12.00 -15.55
N SER A 132 -6.87 10.92 -14.78
CA SER A 132 -8.01 10.03 -14.51
C SER A 132 -8.91 10.65 -13.44
N ARG A 133 -10.22 10.40 -13.54
CA ARG A 133 -11.16 10.69 -12.44
C ARG A 133 -11.03 9.70 -11.29
N ASP A 134 -10.53 8.51 -11.58
CA ASP A 134 -10.27 7.46 -10.61
C ASP A 134 -8.81 7.53 -10.13
N MET A 135 -8.62 7.72 -8.83
CA MET A 135 -7.30 7.86 -8.21
C MET A 135 -6.47 6.58 -8.32
N MET A 136 -7.09 5.42 -8.20
CA MET A 136 -6.41 4.13 -8.29
C MET A 136 -5.87 3.89 -9.69
N ASN A 137 -6.62 4.30 -10.73
CA ASN A 137 -6.13 4.28 -12.10
C ASN A 137 -4.95 5.22 -12.33
N THR A 138 -4.92 6.40 -11.68
CA THR A 138 -3.76 7.30 -11.72
C THR A 138 -2.53 6.64 -11.10
N LEU A 139 -2.68 6.04 -9.93
CA LEU A 139 -1.60 5.35 -9.22
C LEU A 139 -1.07 4.16 -10.02
N ALA A 140 -1.95 3.27 -10.48
CA ALA A 140 -1.58 2.08 -11.25
C ALA A 140 -0.83 2.44 -12.55
N ARG A 141 -1.32 3.46 -13.29
CA ARG A 141 -0.64 3.95 -14.49
C ARG A 141 0.71 4.58 -14.18
N SER A 142 0.83 5.28 -13.06
CA SER A 142 2.09 5.89 -12.64
C SER A 142 3.13 4.83 -12.31
N VAL A 143 2.77 3.81 -11.52
CA VAL A 143 3.66 2.67 -11.23
C VAL A 143 4.07 1.96 -12.51
N LEU A 144 3.13 1.68 -13.42
CA LEU A 144 3.45 1.06 -14.70
C LEU A 144 4.36 1.95 -15.58
N ALA A 145 4.20 3.27 -15.52
CA ALA A 145 5.07 4.18 -16.25
C ALA A 145 6.49 4.23 -15.66
N LEU A 146 6.66 4.10 -14.35
CA LEU A 146 7.97 4.05 -13.68
C LEU A 146 8.84 2.91 -14.21
N TYR A 147 8.25 1.80 -14.67
CA TYR A 147 8.96 0.72 -15.36
C TYR A 147 9.87 1.24 -16.49
N SER A 148 9.37 2.19 -17.29
CA SER A 148 10.12 2.75 -18.43
C SER A 148 11.26 3.70 -18.02
N TYR A 149 11.35 4.06 -16.74
CA TYR A 149 12.40 4.94 -16.19
C TYR A 149 13.37 4.19 -15.27
N ASP A 150 13.15 2.89 -15.06
CA ASP A 150 14.07 2.04 -14.31
C ASP A 150 15.11 1.46 -15.28
N ASP A 151 16.39 1.55 -14.93
CA ASP A 151 17.50 0.98 -15.72
C ASP A 151 17.54 -0.56 -15.66
N GLN A 152 16.94 -1.15 -14.61
CA GLN A 152 16.93 -2.59 -14.36
C GLN A 152 15.52 -3.09 -13.98
N PRO A 153 14.51 -2.90 -14.85
CA PRO A 153 13.11 -3.15 -14.48
C PRO A 153 12.80 -4.63 -14.32
N ASP A 154 13.44 -5.49 -15.11
CA ASP A 154 13.23 -6.95 -15.14
C ASP A 154 14.28 -7.74 -14.33
N ASP A 155 15.25 -7.07 -13.68
CA ASP A 155 16.23 -7.77 -12.84
C ASP A 155 15.59 -8.21 -11.50
N ILE A 156 15.41 -9.52 -11.36
CA ILE A 156 14.82 -10.16 -10.18
C ILE A 156 15.85 -10.50 -9.09
N SER A 157 17.08 -10.00 -9.17
CA SER A 157 18.05 -10.13 -8.08
C SER A 157 17.50 -9.50 -6.80
N ILE A 158 17.72 -10.13 -5.64
CA ILE A 158 17.19 -9.65 -4.35
C ILE A 158 17.57 -8.19 -4.10
N LYS A 159 18.82 -7.82 -4.44
CA LYS A 159 19.31 -6.45 -4.30
C LYS A 159 18.50 -5.46 -5.14
N ASN A 160 18.22 -5.79 -6.40
CA ASN A 160 17.47 -4.88 -7.28
C ASN A 160 15.99 -4.83 -6.89
N VAL A 161 15.37 -5.96 -6.57
CA VAL A 161 13.98 -6.01 -6.10
C VAL A 161 13.83 -5.19 -4.81
N LEU A 162 14.76 -5.31 -3.85
CA LEU A 162 14.76 -4.48 -2.64
C LEU A 162 14.87 -2.98 -2.97
N ARG A 163 15.79 -2.59 -3.87
CA ARG A 163 15.88 -1.20 -4.35
C ARG A 163 14.54 -0.72 -4.93
N GLN A 164 13.90 -1.53 -5.77
CA GLN A 164 12.59 -1.20 -6.38
C GLN A 164 11.50 -1.06 -5.31
N CYS A 165 11.43 -1.96 -4.34
CA CYS A 165 10.49 -1.89 -3.22
C CYS A 165 10.70 -0.60 -2.41
N LEU A 166 11.93 -0.29 -2.01
CA LEU A 166 12.25 0.92 -1.24
C LEU A 166 11.93 2.20 -2.03
N HIS A 167 12.26 2.21 -3.32
CA HIS A 167 11.93 3.32 -4.20
C HIS A 167 10.41 3.52 -4.33
N LEU A 168 9.65 2.44 -4.48
CA LEU A 168 8.19 2.50 -4.53
C LEU A 168 7.60 2.99 -3.21
N ILE A 169 8.05 2.47 -2.06
CA ILE A 169 7.62 2.93 -0.73
C ILE A 169 7.84 4.45 -0.59
N ALA A 170 9.01 4.94 -0.96
CA ALA A 170 9.35 6.36 -0.87
C ALA A 170 8.55 7.25 -1.85
N CYS A 171 8.35 6.80 -3.09
CA CYS A 171 7.70 7.60 -4.14
C CYS A 171 6.18 7.53 -4.15
N PHE A 172 5.56 6.47 -3.61
CA PHE A 172 4.10 6.31 -3.65
C PHE A 172 3.33 7.51 -3.07
N PRO A 173 3.76 8.09 -1.94
CA PRO A 173 3.22 9.35 -1.41
C PRO A 173 3.19 10.49 -2.44
N LEU A 174 4.28 10.68 -3.20
CA LEU A 174 4.37 11.71 -4.23
C LEU A 174 3.37 11.43 -5.35
N LEU A 175 3.26 10.17 -5.80
CA LEU A 175 2.31 9.77 -6.83
C LEU A 175 0.86 10.04 -6.40
N ALA A 176 0.52 9.74 -5.14
CA ALA A 176 -0.81 9.97 -4.59
C ALA A 176 -1.13 11.46 -4.50
N VAL A 177 -0.23 12.26 -3.92
CA VAL A 177 -0.46 13.70 -3.76
C VAL A 177 -0.51 14.41 -5.10
N TYR A 178 0.44 14.18 -6.01
CA TYR A 178 0.42 14.81 -7.33
C TYR A 178 -0.75 14.33 -8.19
N GLY A 179 -1.16 13.06 -8.04
CA GLY A 179 -2.37 12.53 -8.64
C GLY A 179 -3.62 13.26 -8.16
N TYR A 180 -3.73 13.52 -6.85
CA TYR A 180 -4.80 14.30 -6.26
C TYR A 180 -4.81 15.76 -6.74
N GLN A 181 -3.65 16.42 -6.75
CA GLN A 181 -3.51 17.80 -7.26
C GLN A 181 -3.94 17.90 -8.73
N ALA A 182 -3.57 16.91 -9.55
CA ALA A 182 -4.04 16.84 -10.94
C ALA A 182 -5.56 16.59 -11.01
N HIS A 183 -6.11 15.72 -10.16
CA HIS A 183 -7.55 15.44 -10.13
C HIS A 183 -8.36 16.70 -9.86
N ILE A 184 -8.09 17.40 -8.76
CA ILE A 184 -8.85 18.60 -8.37
C ILE A 184 -8.66 19.74 -9.37
N HIS A 185 -7.49 19.83 -10.01
CA HIS A 185 -7.25 20.86 -11.02
C HIS A 185 -8.06 20.64 -12.30
N TYR A 186 -8.12 19.40 -12.80
CA TYR A 186 -8.72 19.10 -14.09
C TYR A 186 -10.19 18.67 -14.03
N HIS A 187 -10.69 18.24 -12.86
CA HIS A 187 -12.07 17.78 -12.69
C HIS A 187 -12.90 18.64 -11.74
N ASP A 188 -12.27 19.41 -10.84
CA ASP A 188 -12.95 20.26 -9.84
C ASP A 188 -12.59 21.77 -9.97
N ASP A 189 -11.95 22.17 -11.07
CA ASP A 189 -11.57 23.57 -11.39
C ASP A 189 -10.75 24.29 -10.30
N SER A 190 -10.03 23.52 -9.46
CA SER A 190 -9.17 24.07 -8.40
C SER A 190 -7.80 24.51 -8.92
N SER A 191 -7.12 25.38 -8.17
CA SER A 191 -5.75 25.78 -8.47
C SER A 191 -4.80 24.59 -8.36
N LEU A 192 -3.89 24.46 -9.33
CA LEU A 192 -2.84 23.45 -9.27
C LEU A 192 -1.69 23.93 -8.37
N ILE A 193 -1.42 23.18 -7.30
CA ILE A 193 -0.32 23.47 -6.38
C ILE A 193 0.59 22.24 -6.31
N ILE A 194 1.88 22.44 -6.54
CA ILE A 194 2.88 21.38 -6.54
C ILE A 194 4.02 21.80 -5.62
N HIS A 195 4.15 21.10 -4.49
CA HIS A 195 5.25 21.25 -3.57
C HIS A 195 6.21 20.07 -3.72
N SER A 196 7.50 20.32 -3.55
CA SER A 196 8.50 19.25 -3.51
C SER A 196 8.54 18.64 -2.11
N PRO A 197 8.83 17.33 -1.96
CA PRO A 197 9.06 16.76 -0.65
C PRO A 197 10.29 17.38 -0.01
N LYS A 198 10.37 17.26 1.32
CA LYS A 198 11.50 17.68 2.14
C LYS A 198 12.21 16.46 2.71
N GLU A 199 13.53 16.49 2.67
CA GLU A 199 14.36 15.37 3.11
C GLU A 199 14.24 15.15 4.62
N GLU A 200 14.10 16.24 5.38
CA GLU A 200 14.00 16.22 6.84
C GLU A 200 12.63 15.77 7.39
N TYR A 201 11.63 15.60 6.52
CA TYR A 201 10.28 15.20 6.93
C TYR A 201 10.12 13.68 6.81
N SER A 202 9.39 13.08 7.75
CA SER A 202 8.88 11.71 7.63
C SER A 202 7.93 11.57 6.44
N THR A 203 7.50 10.34 6.17
CA THR A 203 6.56 10.03 5.09
C THR A 203 5.20 10.70 5.31
N ALA A 204 4.65 10.64 6.53
CA ALA A 204 3.39 11.28 6.88
C ALA A 204 3.47 12.81 6.76
N GLU A 205 4.55 13.41 7.28
CA GLU A 205 4.78 14.85 7.19
C GLU A 205 4.93 15.30 5.73
N ASN A 206 5.64 14.54 4.90
CA ASN A 206 5.75 14.84 3.47
C ASN A 206 4.40 14.78 2.74
N ILE A 207 3.53 13.81 3.07
CA ILE A 207 2.17 13.75 2.51
C ILE A 207 1.42 15.03 2.86
N LEU A 208 1.38 15.41 4.14
CA LEU A 208 0.64 16.59 4.60
C LEU A 208 1.22 17.89 4.03
N HIS A 209 2.54 18.01 4.04
CA HIS A 209 3.26 19.13 3.45
C HIS A 209 2.86 19.32 1.99
N MET A 210 2.99 18.27 1.16
CA MET A 210 2.74 18.38 -0.27
C MET A 210 1.25 18.50 -0.62
N LEU A 211 0.37 17.90 0.18
CA LEU A 211 -1.07 17.89 -0.08
C LEU A 211 -1.70 19.27 0.18
N ARG A 212 -1.19 20.01 1.15
CA ARG A 212 -1.83 21.24 1.64
C ARG A 212 -1.38 22.48 0.85
N PRO A 213 -2.30 23.36 0.45
CA PRO A 213 -1.96 24.59 -0.25
C PRO A 213 -0.92 25.47 0.46
N ASP A 214 -0.96 25.52 1.79
CA ASP A 214 -0.13 26.38 2.64
C ASP A 214 1.10 25.66 3.23
N ASN A 215 1.32 24.38 2.89
CA ASN A 215 2.40 23.54 3.41
C ASN A 215 2.39 23.32 4.93
N GLN A 216 1.32 23.69 5.65
CA GLN A 216 1.27 23.64 7.10
C GLN A 216 0.55 22.41 7.62
N PHE A 217 1.10 21.80 8.67
CA PHE A 217 0.44 20.76 9.44
C PHE A 217 0.84 20.87 10.91
N THR A 218 -0.02 20.34 11.76
CA THR A 218 0.26 20.19 13.19
C THR A 218 0.91 18.84 13.46
N GLU A 219 1.64 18.77 14.57
CA GLU A 219 2.23 17.51 15.06
C GLU A 219 1.17 16.41 15.21
N LEU A 220 -0.01 16.75 15.76
CA LEU A 220 -1.11 15.80 15.89
C LEU A 220 -1.56 15.23 14.54
N GLU A 221 -1.65 16.06 13.50
CA GLU A 221 -2.04 15.59 12.16
C GLU A 221 -1.00 14.66 11.55
N ALA A 222 0.29 14.97 11.72
CA ALA A 222 1.38 14.11 11.27
C ALA A 222 1.34 12.75 11.98
N THR A 223 1.26 12.74 13.31
CA THR A 223 1.20 11.53 14.13
C THR A 223 -0.04 10.69 13.83
N LEU A 224 -1.20 11.31 13.58
CA LEU A 224 -2.42 10.58 13.22
C LEU A 224 -2.32 9.93 11.84
N LEU A 225 -1.74 10.63 10.86
CA LEU A 225 -1.54 10.06 9.54
C LEU A 225 -0.49 8.96 9.57
N ASP A 226 0.61 9.14 10.29
CA ASP A 226 1.64 8.13 10.48
C ASP A 226 1.08 6.84 11.10
N LEU A 227 0.29 6.97 12.18
CA LEU A 227 -0.41 5.84 12.78
C LEU A 227 -1.34 5.14 11.77
N ALA A 228 -2.05 5.90 10.93
CA ALA A 228 -2.89 5.34 9.87
C ALA A 228 -2.08 4.71 8.72
N LEU A 229 -0.80 5.03 8.55
CA LEU A 229 0.06 4.30 7.61
C LEU A 229 0.56 3.00 8.24
N VAL A 230 0.96 3.03 9.51
CA VAL A 230 1.39 1.85 10.29
C VAL A 230 0.30 0.79 10.36
N LEU A 231 -0.92 1.19 10.73
CA LEU A 231 -2.05 0.26 10.90
C LEU A 231 -2.51 -0.38 9.58
N GLN A 232 -2.16 0.21 8.44
CA GLN A 232 -2.53 -0.26 7.09
C GLN A 232 -1.34 -0.88 6.33
N ALA A 233 -0.16 -0.99 6.97
CA ALA A 233 1.06 -1.46 6.32
C ALA A 233 0.96 -2.92 5.85
N ASP A 234 0.31 -3.79 6.62
CA ASP A 234 0.01 -5.17 6.23
C ASP A 234 -1.22 -5.70 7.02
N HIS A 235 -1.89 -6.73 6.51
CA HIS A 235 -3.07 -7.33 7.14
C HIS A 235 -3.12 -8.87 7.03
N GLY A 236 -1.99 -9.51 6.67
CA GLY A 236 -1.92 -10.95 6.48
C GLY A 236 -2.64 -11.44 5.22
N GLY A 237 -2.38 -12.70 4.87
CA GLY A 237 -2.92 -13.35 3.65
C GLY A 237 -4.19 -14.18 3.87
N GLY A 238 -4.68 -14.26 5.11
CA GLY A 238 -5.75 -15.18 5.52
C GLY A 238 -5.29 -16.59 5.86
#